data_AF-A0A1F5AR55-F1
#
_entry.id   AF-A0A1F5AR55-F1
#
_cell.length_a   1.000
_cell.length_b   1.000
_cell.length_c   1.000
_cell.angle_alpha   90.00
_cell.angle_beta   90.00
_cell.angle_gamma   90.00
#
_symmetry.space_group_name_H-M   'P 1'
#
loop_
_entity.id
_entity.type
_entity.pdbx_description
1 polymer ?
#
loop_
_entity_poly.entity_id
_entity_poly.type
_entity_poly.pdbx_seq_one_letter_code
_entity_poly.pdbx_strand_id
1 'polypeptide(L)'
;MKKPGSRILFLLCALSALPLFSMAQVPFDDFFLDQALRIDLYQSGDAKEETITIHQIYQEGTWPEPKTVLIPPFDYGRYVYKLYDVSSNRLIFCRGFDTMFAEYKTTSPALAGENRVFERSLRTPLPKRPVLFVVERRDKRHLLQPIFDRIIDPADYHIIRETPAAGDAVFETQITGDPHHKVDFVFLAEGYTTAEKDKFKSDLDRMTAFLFSVEPYKSSKDRFNIRGVFRPSPEQATDEPRQRVYKKTVLNASFNAFDLDRYILIEEDHRMHEIAGQVPYDAIIVLVNSKRYGGGSIALDYCVSTVDFPTSPQVFIHELGHSFAYLGDEYYQSEVSYNEFYPKGVEPLEPNITALLDPANVKWKDLLAPGIGVPTEYGKEAIEALQAERQKARQAQAKDIEDAKKRNASPKEIQRIEEKYKKVDAGLNAKIEAVRKKYADLVDKVGVFEGAGYASKGLYRPMIYCLMISNPKDEFCRVCQRAIARMIEFYSGTD
;
A
#
# COMPACT_ATOMS: atom_id res chain seq x y z
N MET A 1 -59.14 29.83 -53.05
CA MET A 1 -58.14 29.06 -53.82
C MET A 1 -57.04 28.58 -52.87
N LYS A 2 -56.88 27.25 -52.79
CA LYS A 2 -55.76 26.43 -52.24
C LYS A 2 -55.08 26.88 -50.92
N LYS A 3 -55.40 26.16 -49.83
CA LYS A 3 -54.57 26.05 -48.61
C LYS A 3 -53.28 25.24 -48.94
N PRO A 4 -52.08 25.64 -48.52
CA PRO A 4 -50.91 24.77 -48.55
C PRO A 4 -50.83 23.95 -47.26
N GLY A 5 -50.67 22.63 -47.39
CA GLY A 5 -50.55 21.68 -46.30
C GLY A 5 -49.19 21.75 -45.61
N SER A 6 -49.21 21.64 -44.29
CA SER A 6 -48.02 21.47 -43.46
C SER A 6 -47.48 20.05 -43.63
N ARG A 7 -46.28 19.91 -44.19
CA ARG A 7 -45.53 18.64 -44.23
C ARG A 7 -44.70 18.56 -42.95
N ILE A 8 -45.09 17.65 -42.06
CA ILE A 8 -44.28 17.24 -40.91
C ILE A 8 -43.10 16.41 -41.45
N LEU A 9 -41.89 16.96 -41.35
CA LEU A 9 -40.65 16.28 -41.65
C LEU A 9 -40.26 15.45 -40.42
N PHE A 10 -40.43 14.12 -40.48
CA PHE A 10 -39.86 13.21 -39.50
C PHE A 10 -38.34 13.21 -39.67
N LEU A 11 -37.63 13.88 -38.76
CA LEU A 11 -36.18 13.73 -38.60
C LEU A 11 -35.94 12.35 -37.95
N LEU A 12 -35.53 11.36 -38.74
CA LEU A 12 -34.94 10.14 -38.21
C LEU A 12 -33.58 10.51 -37.60
N CYS A 13 -33.52 10.65 -36.27
CA CYS A 13 -32.27 10.62 -35.53
C CYS A 13 -31.68 9.21 -35.68
N ALA A 14 -30.78 9.03 -36.64
CA ALA A 14 -29.88 7.88 -36.65
C ALA A 14 -28.99 7.99 -35.41
N LEU A 15 -29.26 7.18 -34.38
CA LEU A 15 -28.30 6.91 -33.32
C LEU A 15 -27.07 6.28 -33.98
N SER A 16 -26.07 7.09 -34.26
CA SER A 16 -24.73 6.61 -34.56
C SER A 16 -24.19 5.95 -33.30
N ALA A 17 -24.27 4.62 -33.25
CA ALA A 17 -23.50 3.82 -32.31
C ALA A 17 -22.02 4.14 -32.54
N LEU A 18 -21.44 4.91 -31.61
CA LEU A 18 -19.99 5.08 -31.56
C LEU A 18 -19.39 3.67 -31.37
N PRO A 19 -18.47 3.22 -32.24
CA PRO A 19 -17.78 1.98 -31.99
C PRO A 19 -17.03 2.16 -30.66
N LEU A 20 -17.33 1.29 -29.70
CA LEU A 20 -16.43 1.02 -28.59
C LEU A 20 -15.10 0.63 -29.23
N PHE A 21 -14.14 1.56 -29.26
CA PHE A 21 -12.76 1.20 -29.52
C PHE A 21 -12.36 0.27 -28.37
N SER A 22 -12.44 -1.03 -28.61
CA SER A 22 -11.61 -1.99 -27.90
C SER A 22 -10.19 -1.44 -28.05
N MET A 23 -9.58 -1.00 -26.95
CA MET A 23 -8.15 -0.68 -26.98
C MET A 23 -7.46 -1.95 -27.41
N ALA A 24 -7.04 -2.00 -28.68
CA ALA A 24 -6.32 -3.13 -29.22
C ALA A 24 -5.11 -3.36 -28.30
N GLN A 25 -5.10 -4.54 -27.69
CA GLN A 25 -4.05 -4.97 -26.78
C GLN A 25 -2.69 -4.70 -27.43
N VAL A 26 -1.78 -4.08 -26.68
CA VAL A 26 -0.44 -3.79 -27.19
C VAL A 26 0.28 -5.13 -27.36
N PRO A 27 0.68 -5.53 -28.59
CA PRO A 27 1.40 -6.79 -28.77
C PRO A 27 2.81 -6.63 -28.19
N PHE A 28 3.13 -7.38 -27.13
CA PHE A 28 4.41 -7.26 -26.43
C PHE A 28 5.61 -7.35 -27.39
N ASP A 29 5.62 -8.40 -28.23
CA ASP A 29 6.74 -8.71 -29.12
C ASP A 29 6.92 -7.66 -30.24
N ASP A 30 5.98 -6.75 -30.48
CA ASP A 30 6.15 -5.66 -31.44
C ASP A 30 6.98 -4.49 -30.86
N PHE A 31 7.03 -4.38 -29.53
CA PHE A 31 7.58 -3.22 -28.84
C PHE A 31 8.68 -3.56 -27.84
N PHE A 32 8.69 -4.77 -27.27
CA PHE A 32 9.52 -5.11 -26.12
C PHE A 32 10.29 -6.42 -26.31
N LEU A 33 11.47 -6.47 -25.68
CA LEU A 33 12.21 -7.70 -25.40
C LEU A 33 11.80 -8.21 -24.03
N ASP A 34 11.95 -9.52 -23.82
CA ASP A 34 11.64 -10.17 -22.56
C ASP A 34 12.74 -9.98 -21.50
N GLN A 35 12.97 -8.71 -21.18
CA GLN A 35 13.91 -8.24 -20.17
C GLN A 35 13.30 -7.02 -19.49
N ALA A 36 13.72 -6.70 -18.28
CA ALA A 36 13.33 -5.46 -17.62
C ALA A 36 14.35 -4.34 -17.87
N LEU A 37 13.86 -3.12 -17.94
CA LEU A 37 14.62 -1.89 -17.88
C LEU A 37 14.26 -1.19 -16.57
N ARG A 38 15.20 -1.13 -15.62
CA ARG A 38 15.06 -0.39 -14.37
C ARG A 38 15.56 1.04 -14.58
N ILE A 39 14.77 2.01 -14.17
CA ILE A 39 15.05 3.44 -14.27
C ILE A 39 15.11 3.97 -12.85
N ASP A 40 16.31 4.28 -12.40
CA ASP A 40 16.57 4.85 -11.07
C ASP A 40 16.46 6.37 -11.16
N LEU A 41 15.65 6.93 -10.29
CA LEU A 41 15.28 8.33 -10.22
C LEU A 41 15.65 8.90 -8.86
N TYR A 42 15.90 10.21 -8.83
CA TYR A 42 15.77 11.01 -7.63
C TYR A 42 14.52 11.86 -7.73
N GLN A 43 13.76 11.91 -6.64
CA GLN A 43 12.64 12.83 -6.47
C GLN A 43 12.96 13.78 -5.33
N SER A 44 12.92 15.08 -5.60
CA SER A 44 13.28 16.10 -4.61
C SER A 44 12.25 17.20 -4.53
N GLY A 45 12.16 17.85 -3.36
CA GLY A 45 11.24 18.95 -3.16
C GLY A 45 10.81 19.11 -1.71
N ASP A 46 9.77 19.91 -1.55
CA ASP A 46 9.08 20.22 -0.29
C ASP A 46 7.55 20.11 -0.49
N ALA A 47 6.75 20.70 0.41
CA ALA A 47 5.29 20.70 0.29
C ALA A 47 4.74 21.38 -0.99
N LYS A 48 5.50 22.28 -1.62
CA LYS A 48 5.06 23.11 -2.75
C LYS A 48 5.68 22.66 -4.06
N GLU A 49 6.96 22.39 -4.06
CA GLU A 49 7.74 22.07 -5.25
C GLU A 49 8.09 20.60 -5.32
N GLU A 50 8.42 20.14 -6.52
CA GLU A 50 8.77 18.76 -6.80
C GLU A 50 9.56 18.70 -8.11
N THR A 51 10.65 17.94 -8.11
CA THR A 51 11.50 17.70 -9.27
C THR A 51 11.84 16.23 -9.35
N ILE A 52 11.81 15.66 -10.56
CA ILE A 52 12.28 14.31 -10.85
C ILE A 52 13.51 14.39 -11.75
N THR A 53 14.54 13.63 -11.44
CA THR A 53 15.72 13.46 -12.30
C THR A 53 16.06 11.98 -12.45
N ILE A 54 16.57 11.59 -13.61
CA ILE A 54 17.13 10.24 -13.82
C ILE A 54 18.52 10.20 -13.19
N HIS A 55 18.75 9.19 -12.34
CA HIS A 55 20.06 8.84 -11.83
C HIS A 55 20.78 7.90 -12.80
N GLN A 56 20.29 6.66 -12.94
CA GLN A 56 20.88 5.61 -13.78
C GLN A 56 19.79 4.73 -14.40
N ILE A 57 20.14 4.01 -15.47
CA ILE A 57 19.24 3.06 -16.14
C ILE A 57 19.97 1.73 -16.28
N TYR A 58 19.31 0.65 -15.91
CA TYR A 58 19.84 -0.70 -15.92
C TYR A 58 18.98 -1.61 -16.79
N GLN A 59 19.64 -2.46 -17.56
CA GLN A 59 19.02 -3.62 -18.17
C GLN A 59 19.14 -4.80 -17.19
N GLU A 60 18.01 -5.37 -16.80
CA GLU A 60 17.93 -6.49 -15.88
C GLU A 60 17.58 -7.80 -16.62
N GLY A 61 17.37 -8.87 -15.85
CA GLY A 61 16.88 -10.16 -16.34
C GLY A 61 15.45 -10.09 -16.89
N THR A 62 14.81 -11.26 -16.97
CA THR A 62 13.44 -11.44 -17.49
C THR A 62 12.45 -10.42 -16.92
N TRP A 63 11.57 -9.90 -17.77
CA TRP A 63 10.44 -9.06 -17.34
C TRP A 63 9.47 -9.91 -16.49
N PRO A 64 9.16 -9.55 -15.24
CA PRO A 64 8.43 -10.45 -14.36
C PRO A 64 6.94 -10.54 -14.69
N GLU A 65 6.32 -9.45 -15.15
CA GLU A 65 4.86 -9.39 -15.31
C GLU A 65 4.36 -10.06 -16.62
N PRO A 66 3.04 -10.25 -16.79
CA PRO A 66 2.48 -10.82 -18.01
C PRO A 66 2.72 -9.95 -19.24
N LYS A 67 3.02 -10.60 -20.36
CA LYS A 67 3.20 -9.95 -21.68
C LYS A 67 1.88 -9.47 -22.29
N THR A 68 0.74 -9.81 -21.69
CA THR A 68 -0.60 -9.52 -22.23
C THR A 68 -1.22 -8.26 -21.65
N VAL A 69 -0.88 -7.85 -20.42
CA VAL A 69 -1.56 -6.73 -19.74
C VAL A 69 -0.61 -5.56 -19.49
N LEU A 70 -0.24 -4.88 -20.58
CA LEU A 70 0.70 -3.76 -20.55
C LEU A 70 0.09 -2.44 -20.09
N ILE A 71 -1.23 -2.35 -20.04
CA ILE A 71 -1.99 -1.21 -19.52
C ILE A 71 -2.99 -1.76 -18.50
N PRO A 72 -2.85 -1.46 -17.20
CA PRO A 72 -3.71 -2.02 -16.17
C PRO A 72 -5.13 -1.46 -16.28
N PRO A 73 -6.16 -2.24 -15.88
CA PRO A 73 -7.55 -1.78 -15.85
C PRO A 73 -7.88 -0.95 -14.59
N PHE A 74 -6.89 -0.68 -13.74
CA PHE A 74 -7.04 0.05 -12.48
C PHE A 74 -6.32 1.40 -12.55
N ASP A 75 -6.90 2.42 -11.91
CA ASP A 75 -6.38 3.79 -11.87
C ASP A 75 -5.64 4.07 -10.55
N TYR A 76 -4.72 3.18 -10.17
CA TYR A 76 -4.02 3.23 -8.89
C TYR A 76 -2.77 4.11 -8.92
N GLY A 77 -2.32 4.53 -7.73
CA GLY A 77 -1.10 5.33 -7.53
C GLY A 77 -1.34 6.84 -7.57
N ARG A 78 -0.61 7.58 -6.73
CA ARG A 78 -0.50 9.04 -6.79
C ARG A 78 0.24 9.51 -8.06
N TYR A 79 1.06 8.63 -8.62
CA TYR A 79 1.80 8.83 -9.85
C TYR A 79 1.52 7.71 -10.84
N VAL A 80 1.74 8.00 -12.11
CA VAL A 80 1.65 7.04 -13.21
C VAL A 80 2.83 7.29 -14.13
N TYR A 81 3.56 6.24 -14.52
CA TYR A 81 4.55 6.34 -15.59
C TYR A 81 4.07 5.62 -16.83
N LYS A 82 4.39 6.20 -17.99
CA LYS A 82 3.93 5.77 -19.31
C LYS A 82 5.10 5.68 -20.27
N LEU A 83 5.05 4.70 -21.17
CA LEU A 83 5.92 4.63 -22.34
C LEU A 83 5.10 4.85 -23.60
N TYR A 84 5.53 5.80 -24.41
CA TYR A 84 5.03 5.99 -25.77
C TYR A 84 6.11 5.58 -26.78
N ASP A 85 5.75 4.77 -27.76
CA ASP A 85 6.63 4.51 -28.89
C ASP A 85 6.86 5.81 -29.68
N VAL A 86 8.12 6.24 -29.83
CA VAL A 86 8.45 7.51 -30.48
C VAL A 86 7.98 7.53 -31.94
N SER A 87 8.07 6.41 -32.65
CA SER A 87 7.79 6.37 -34.09
C SER A 87 6.29 6.48 -34.43
N SER A 88 5.42 5.99 -33.54
CA SER A 88 3.97 5.93 -33.76
C SER A 88 3.16 6.80 -32.81
N ASN A 89 3.80 7.40 -31.79
CA ASN A 89 3.15 8.13 -30.70
C ASN A 89 2.06 7.32 -29.97
N ARG A 90 2.21 5.99 -29.95
CA ARG A 90 1.28 5.06 -29.31
C ARG A 90 1.69 4.81 -27.86
N LEU A 91 0.75 4.88 -26.92
CA LEU A 91 0.94 4.37 -25.56
C LEU A 91 1.10 2.85 -25.62
N ILE A 92 2.23 2.36 -25.14
CA ILE A 92 2.62 0.94 -25.22
C ILE A 92 2.79 0.28 -23.84
N PHE A 93 2.95 1.08 -22.78
CA PHE A 93 3.05 0.58 -21.41
C PHE A 93 2.65 1.67 -20.41
N CYS A 94 2.05 1.27 -19.28
CA CYS A 94 1.64 2.18 -18.22
C CYS A 94 1.58 1.47 -16.86
N ARG A 95 2.08 2.09 -15.79
CA ARG A 95 1.89 1.59 -14.41
C ARG A 95 1.68 2.75 -13.44
N GLY A 96 0.77 2.54 -12.49
CA GLY A 96 0.64 3.39 -11.32
C GLY A 96 1.74 3.08 -10.31
N PHE A 97 2.17 4.09 -9.55
CA PHE A 97 3.09 3.91 -8.45
C PHE A 97 2.88 4.97 -7.38
N ASP A 98 3.51 4.73 -6.23
CA ASP A 98 3.58 5.70 -5.16
C ASP A 98 5.02 5.96 -4.70
N THR A 99 5.24 6.96 -3.86
CA THR A 99 6.57 7.44 -3.50
C THR A 99 6.62 7.82 -2.03
N MET A 100 7.77 7.60 -1.41
CA MET A 100 8.07 8.13 -0.08
C MET A 100 7.99 9.67 -0.05
N PHE A 101 8.41 10.33 -1.14
CA PHE A 101 8.28 11.78 -1.28
C PHE A 101 6.84 12.27 -1.11
N ALA A 102 5.86 11.57 -1.66
CA ALA A 102 4.48 12.01 -1.56
C ALA A 102 3.90 11.89 -0.14
N GLU A 103 4.42 10.97 0.69
CA GLU A 103 4.16 10.98 2.13
C GLU A 103 4.87 12.16 2.80
N TYR A 104 6.18 12.30 2.56
CA TYR A 104 7.00 13.39 3.10
C TYR A 104 6.39 14.77 2.85
N LYS A 105 5.86 15.00 1.65
CA LYS A 105 5.25 16.26 1.20
C LYS A 105 4.14 16.78 2.12
N THR A 106 3.52 15.89 2.89
CA THR A 106 2.41 16.22 3.81
C THR A 106 2.86 16.44 5.27
N THR A 107 4.14 16.25 5.56
CA THR A 107 4.73 16.37 6.90
C THR A 107 5.03 17.83 7.28
N SER A 108 5.14 18.12 8.59
CA SER A 108 5.48 19.45 9.08
C SER A 108 6.80 20.02 8.53
N PRO A 109 7.91 19.24 8.43
CA PRO A 109 9.14 19.71 7.80
C PRO A 109 8.95 20.16 6.35
N ALA A 110 8.27 19.36 5.52
CA ALA A 110 8.01 19.72 4.13
C ALA A 110 7.12 20.97 4.02
N LEU A 111 6.11 21.11 4.89
CA LEU A 111 5.24 22.29 4.98
C LEU A 111 6.01 23.55 5.41
N ALA A 112 7.08 23.38 6.19
CA ALA A 112 8.01 24.44 6.57
C ALA A 112 8.99 24.82 5.44
N GLY A 113 8.97 24.13 4.30
CA GLY A 113 9.84 24.39 3.15
C GLY A 113 11.18 23.67 3.22
N GLU A 114 11.31 22.64 4.06
CA GLU A 114 12.51 21.78 4.04
C GLU A 114 12.50 20.94 2.77
N ASN A 115 13.58 21.05 1.99
CA ASN A 115 13.76 20.27 0.78
C ASN A 115 14.52 18.97 1.09
N ARG A 116 14.00 17.84 0.63
CA ARG A 116 14.66 16.54 0.72
C ARG A 116 14.71 15.86 -0.64
N VAL A 117 15.60 14.89 -0.75
CA VAL A 117 15.76 14.01 -1.92
C VAL A 117 15.44 12.59 -1.48
N PHE A 118 14.71 11.86 -2.33
CA PHE A 118 14.36 10.46 -2.14
C PHE A 118 14.76 9.67 -3.39
N GLU A 119 15.27 8.46 -3.18
CA GLU A 119 15.50 7.49 -4.25
C GLU A 119 14.18 6.87 -4.70
N ARG A 120 14.09 6.57 -5.99
CA ARG A 120 12.99 5.78 -6.53
C ARG A 120 13.41 4.99 -7.76
N SER A 121 13.04 3.72 -7.81
CA SER A 121 13.23 2.85 -8.96
C SER A 121 11.91 2.53 -9.63
N LEU A 122 11.87 2.56 -10.95
CA LEU A 122 10.72 2.15 -11.77
C LEU A 122 11.16 1.11 -12.79
N ARG A 123 10.28 0.18 -13.15
CA ARG A 123 10.63 -0.91 -14.09
C ARG A 123 9.67 -0.94 -15.27
N THR A 124 10.22 -1.19 -16.44
CA THR A 124 9.44 -1.38 -17.68
C THR A 124 9.96 -2.62 -18.40
N PRO A 125 9.17 -3.25 -19.27
CA PRO A 125 9.75 -4.19 -20.22
C PRO A 125 10.72 -3.45 -21.16
N LEU A 126 11.84 -4.08 -21.52
CA LEU A 126 12.91 -3.48 -22.30
C LEU A 126 12.41 -3.12 -23.71
N PRO A 127 12.32 -1.85 -24.09
CA PRO A 127 11.83 -1.49 -25.42
C PRO A 127 12.82 -1.88 -26.52
N LYS A 128 12.32 -2.23 -27.71
CA LYS A 128 13.12 -2.55 -28.90
C LYS A 128 13.66 -1.30 -29.63
N ARG A 129 13.06 -0.14 -29.37
CA ARG A 129 13.29 1.13 -30.07
C ARG A 129 13.05 2.30 -29.11
N PRO A 130 13.47 3.53 -29.46
CA PRO A 130 13.30 4.69 -28.58
C PRO A 130 11.85 4.90 -28.12
N VAL A 131 11.69 5.18 -26.83
CA VAL A 131 10.41 5.46 -26.19
C VAL A 131 10.46 6.82 -25.49
N LEU A 132 9.33 7.53 -25.48
CA LEU A 132 9.11 8.65 -24.58
C LEU A 132 8.60 8.11 -23.24
N PHE A 133 9.45 8.18 -22.22
CA PHE A 133 9.09 7.90 -20.84
C PHE A 133 8.52 9.17 -20.21
N VAL A 134 7.32 9.07 -19.65
CA VAL A 134 6.60 10.20 -19.02
C VAL A 134 6.18 9.79 -17.62
N VAL A 135 6.45 10.64 -16.63
CA VAL A 135 5.86 10.54 -15.29
C VAL A 135 4.79 11.61 -15.15
N GLU A 136 3.59 11.17 -14.80
CA GLU A 136 2.45 12.00 -14.47
C GLU A 136 2.12 11.90 -12.99
N ARG A 137 1.74 13.01 -12.38
CA ARG A 137 1.29 13.11 -10.99
C ARG A 137 -0.16 13.51 -10.96
N ARG A 138 -0.92 12.94 -10.03
CA ARG A 138 -2.30 13.36 -9.79
C ARG A 138 -2.35 14.68 -9.03
N ASP A 139 -3.20 15.59 -9.53
CA ASP A 139 -3.56 16.80 -8.80
C ASP A 139 -4.58 16.51 -7.68
N LYS A 140 -5.03 17.57 -7.00
CA LYS A 140 -6.00 17.47 -5.90
C LYS A 140 -7.38 16.95 -6.33
N ARG A 141 -7.65 16.80 -7.63
CA ARG A 141 -8.88 16.23 -8.19
C ARG A 141 -8.64 14.86 -8.84
N HIS A 142 -7.47 14.26 -8.56
CA HIS A 142 -6.99 13.01 -9.15
C HIS A 142 -6.78 13.04 -10.66
N LEU A 143 -6.68 14.22 -11.27
CA LEU A 143 -6.35 14.35 -12.69
C LEU A 143 -4.84 14.27 -12.89
N LEU A 144 -4.41 13.44 -13.83
CA LEU A 144 -3.00 13.25 -14.15
C LEU A 144 -2.43 14.45 -14.90
N GLN A 145 -1.27 14.94 -14.42
CA GLN A 145 -0.51 16.03 -15.01
C GLN A 145 0.93 15.58 -15.26
N PRO A 146 1.50 15.75 -16.46
CA PRO A 146 2.90 15.40 -16.71
C PRO A 146 3.80 16.31 -15.87
N ILE A 147 4.78 15.69 -15.18
CA ILE A 147 5.77 16.40 -14.35
C ILE A 147 7.21 16.10 -14.76
N PHE A 148 7.42 15.06 -15.57
CA PHE A 148 8.73 14.69 -16.10
C PHE A 148 8.56 13.91 -17.39
N ASP A 149 9.44 14.15 -18.36
CA ASP A 149 9.55 13.32 -19.54
C ASP A 149 11.01 13.20 -20.01
N ARG A 150 11.31 12.08 -20.68
CA ARG A 150 12.60 11.81 -21.31
C ARG A 150 12.45 10.81 -22.44
N ILE A 151 13.15 11.04 -23.55
CA ILE A 151 13.36 9.97 -24.54
C ILE A 151 14.43 9.02 -23.99
N ILE A 152 14.12 7.73 -23.97
CA ILE A 152 15.05 6.65 -23.63
C ILE A 152 15.29 5.84 -24.90
N ASP A 153 16.55 5.78 -25.34
CA ASP A 153 16.98 4.92 -26.44
C ASP A 153 17.56 3.62 -25.84
N PRO A 154 16.95 2.43 -26.08
CA PRO A 154 17.46 1.17 -25.57
C PRO A 154 18.86 0.80 -26.11
N ALA A 155 19.30 1.44 -27.21
CA ALA A 155 20.64 1.28 -27.75
C ALA A 155 21.70 2.16 -27.06
N ASP A 156 21.32 3.04 -26.12
CA ASP A 156 22.27 3.88 -25.41
C ASP A 156 23.31 3.03 -24.66
N TYR A 157 24.59 3.35 -24.87
CA TYR A 157 25.71 2.64 -24.26
C TYR A 157 25.90 3.00 -22.77
N HIS A 158 25.26 4.05 -22.27
CA HIS A 158 25.24 4.40 -20.85
C HIS A 158 24.23 3.56 -20.04
N ILE A 159 23.35 2.79 -20.69
CA ILE A 159 22.52 1.80 -20.00
C ILE A 159 23.44 0.71 -19.44
N ILE A 160 23.39 0.54 -18.12
CA ILE A 160 24.21 -0.42 -17.39
C ILE A 160 23.64 -1.83 -17.63
N ARG A 161 24.51 -2.77 -17.99
CA ARG A 161 24.15 -4.16 -18.35
C ARG A 161 24.85 -5.19 -17.46
N GLU A 162 25.41 -4.72 -16.35
CA GLU A 162 26.03 -5.56 -15.34
C GLU A 162 24.94 -6.37 -14.61
N THR A 163 25.30 -7.59 -14.20
CA THR A 163 24.37 -8.40 -13.41
C THR A 163 24.23 -7.82 -11.99
N PRO A 164 23.01 -7.76 -11.43
CA PRO A 164 22.81 -7.35 -10.04
C PRO A 164 23.34 -8.37 -9.01
N ALA A 165 23.77 -9.56 -9.46
CA ALA A 165 24.26 -10.61 -8.58
C ALA A 165 25.58 -10.23 -7.89
N ALA A 166 25.56 -10.12 -6.56
CA ALA A 166 26.71 -9.72 -5.74
C ALA A 166 27.22 -10.81 -4.79
N GLY A 167 26.95 -12.09 -5.11
CA GLY A 167 27.26 -13.23 -4.21
C GLY A 167 26.20 -13.49 -3.14
N ASP A 168 25.01 -12.90 -3.30
CA ASP A 168 23.88 -13.11 -2.43
C ASP A 168 23.33 -14.53 -2.51
N ALA A 169 22.72 -15.01 -1.43
CA ALA A 169 22.05 -16.30 -1.45
C ALA A 169 20.59 -16.13 -1.86
N VAL A 170 20.18 -16.83 -2.91
CA VAL A 170 18.79 -16.91 -3.36
C VAL A 170 18.14 -18.18 -2.82
N PHE A 171 16.92 -18.04 -2.31
CA PHE A 171 16.07 -19.13 -1.84
C PHE A 171 14.80 -19.21 -2.69
N GLU A 172 14.53 -20.37 -3.26
CA GLU A 172 13.29 -20.63 -4.00
C GLU A 172 12.31 -21.36 -3.08
N THR A 173 11.56 -20.60 -2.27
CA THR A 173 10.64 -21.16 -1.27
C THR A 173 9.43 -21.82 -1.92
N GLN A 174 8.93 -21.27 -3.03
CA GLN A 174 7.87 -21.87 -3.83
C GLN A 174 7.99 -21.39 -5.28
N ILE A 175 8.15 -22.29 -6.25
CA ILE A 175 8.09 -21.96 -7.69
C ILE A 175 7.03 -22.83 -8.32
N THR A 176 5.98 -22.21 -8.86
CA THR A 176 4.80 -22.89 -9.41
C THR A 176 4.64 -22.71 -10.92
N GLY A 177 5.44 -21.85 -11.54
CA GLY A 177 5.45 -21.72 -12.99
C GLY A 177 6.31 -20.57 -13.50
N ASP A 178 6.17 -20.30 -14.79
CA ASP A 178 6.79 -19.18 -15.47
C ASP A 178 6.32 -17.83 -14.87
N PRO A 179 7.24 -16.87 -14.62
CA PRO A 179 6.89 -15.57 -14.04
C PRO A 179 5.78 -14.82 -14.79
N HIS A 180 5.69 -14.93 -16.11
CA HIS A 180 4.65 -14.23 -16.88
C HIS A 180 3.23 -14.74 -16.60
N HIS A 181 3.09 -15.85 -15.88
CA HIS A 181 1.83 -16.50 -15.52
C HIS A 181 1.68 -16.68 -14.01
N LYS A 182 2.51 -15.98 -13.22
CA LYS A 182 2.53 -16.07 -11.75
C LYS A 182 2.73 -14.69 -11.17
N VAL A 183 2.32 -14.54 -9.91
CA VAL A 183 2.69 -13.40 -9.09
C VAL A 183 4.02 -13.74 -8.45
N ASP A 184 5.04 -12.93 -8.72
CA ASP A 184 6.39 -13.14 -8.22
C ASP A 184 6.66 -12.23 -7.01
N PHE A 185 6.68 -12.81 -5.82
CA PHE A 185 7.06 -12.10 -4.60
C PHE A 185 8.51 -12.41 -4.23
N VAL A 186 9.27 -11.35 -3.95
CA VAL A 186 10.64 -11.47 -3.45
C VAL A 186 10.74 -10.93 -2.02
N PHE A 187 11.29 -11.76 -1.14
CA PHE A 187 11.59 -11.41 0.24
C PHE A 187 13.05 -11.02 0.39
N LEU A 188 13.34 -9.85 0.95
CA LEU A 188 14.70 -9.38 1.19
C LEU A 188 15.05 -9.44 2.67
N ALA A 189 16.28 -9.85 2.97
CA ALA A 189 16.83 -9.84 4.32
C ALA A 189 17.32 -8.45 4.71
N GLU A 190 16.83 -7.90 5.82
CA GLU A 190 17.36 -6.68 6.43
C GLU A 190 17.71 -6.90 7.91
N GLY A 191 18.92 -6.48 8.29
CA GLY A 191 19.41 -6.65 9.67
C GLY A 191 19.80 -8.07 10.05
N TYR A 192 20.00 -8.97 9.08
CA TYR A 192 20.51 -10.32 9.31
C TYR A 192 22.00 -10.38 8.97
N THR A 193 22.83 -10.78 9.94
CA THR A 193 24.26 -10.99 9.71
C THR A 193 24.51 -12.28 8.94
N THR A 194 25.73 -12.48 8.41
CA THR A 194 26.12 -13.72 7.69
C THR A 194 25.81 -15.00 8.47
N ALA A 195 25.96 -14.98 9.80
CA ALA A 195 25.69 -16.12 10.67
C ALA A 195 24.18 -16.43 10.82
N GLU A 196 23.31 -15.51 10.41
CA GLU A 196 21.86 -15.59 10.56
C GLU A 196 21.14 -15.94 9.24
N LYS A 197 21.88 -16.42 8.23
CA LYS A 197 21.30 -16.91 6.97
C LYS A 197 20.18 -17.92 7.19
N ASP A 198 20.38 -18.89 8.08
CA ASP A 198 19.38 -19.92 8.39
C ASP A 198 18.18 -19.34 9.15
N LYS A 199 18.41 -18.30 9.97
CA LYS A 199 17.32 -17.56 10.62
C LYS A 199 16.46 -16.86 9.57
N PHE A 200 17.06 -16.15 8.63
CA PHE A 200 16.32 -15.50 7.54
C PHE A 200 15.49 -16.52 6.75
N LYS A 201 16.05 -17.68 6.40
CA LYS A 201 15.29 -18.74 5.72
C LYS A 201 14.09 -19.22 6.55
N SER A 202 14.26 -19.40 7.86
CA SER A 202 13.16 -19.78 8.76
C SER A 202 12.09 -18.69 8.86
N ASP A 203 12.48 -17.42 8.86
CA ASP A 203 11.54 -16.30 8.91
C ASP A 203 10.77 -16.17 7.60
N LEU A 204 11.46 -16.31 6.46
CA LEU A 204 10.85 -16.39 5.13
C LEU A 204 9.78 -17.48 5.06
N ASP A 205 10.09 -18.70 5.51
CA ASP A 205 9.15 -19.81 5.49
C ASP A 205 7.94 -19.56 6.40
N ARG A 206 8.16 -19.00 7.59
CA ARG A 206 7.10 -18.65 8.54
C ARG A 206 6.16 -17.58 7.98
N MET A 207 6.70 -16.51 7.39
CA MET A 207 5.89 -15.43 6.81
C MET A 207 5.14 -15.91 5.56
N THR A 208 5.78 -16.74 4.72
CA THR A 208 5.14 -17.36 3.56
C THR A 208 4.00 -18.29 3.96
N ALA A 209 4.19 -19.09 5.03
CA ALA A 209 3.13 -19.95 5.55
C ALA A 209 1.93 -19.14 6.07
N PHE A 210 2.18 -18.00 6.73
CA PHE A 210 1.11 -17.11 7.18
C PHE A 210 0.39 -16.44 6.00
N LEU A 211 1.11 -15.97 4.98
CA LEU A 211 0.54 -15.42 3.74
C LEU A 211 -0.49 -16.37 3.14
N PHE A 212 -0.12 -17.63 2.93
CA PHE A 212 -1.02 -18.63 2.37
C PHE A 212 -2.03 -19.20 3.37
N SER A 213 -2.12 -18.65 4.59
CA SER A 213 -3.24 -18.91 5.50
C SER A 213 -4.39 -17.91 5.35
N VAL A 214 -4.14 -16.76 4.69
CA VAL A 214 -5.07 -15.64 4.55
C VAL A 214 -5.72 -15.63 3.16
N GLU A 215 -7.03 -15.42 3.06
CA GLU A 215 -7.71 -15.24 1.76
C GLU A 215 -7.50 -13.83 1.19
N PRO A 216 -7.33 -13.67 -0.13
CA PRO A 216 -7.44 -14.68 -1.19
C PRO A 216 -6.12 -15.40 -1.54
N TYR A 217 -5.02 -15.10 -0.85
CA TYR A 217 -3.72 -15.73 -1.11
C TYR A 217 -3.78 -17.25 -0.91
N LYS A 218 -4.50 -17.71 0.12
CA LYS A 218 -4.72 -19.12 0.43
C LYS A 218 -5.33 -19.88 -0.75
N SER A 219 -6.47 -19.42 -1.28
CA SER A 219 -7.14 -20.05 -2.42
C SER A 219 -6.40 -19.89 -3.74
N SER A 220 -5.52 -18.88 -3.85
CA SER A 220 -4.72 -18.59 -5.06
C SER A 220 -3.26 -19.03 -4.96
N LYS A 221 -2.92 -19.90 -4.00
CA LYS A 221 -1.52 -20.22 -3.64
C LYS A 221 -0.67 -20.69 -4.82
N ASP A 222 -1.26 -21.42 -5.76
CA ASP A 222 -0.64 -21.95 -6.97
C ASP A 222 -0.36 -20.89 -8.05
N ARG A 223 -0.85 -19.66 -7.86
CA ARG A 223 -0.58 -18.52 -8.73
C ARG A 223 0.68 -17.76 -8.33
N PHE A 224 1.44 -18.21 -7.33
CA PHE A 224 2.60 -17.49 -6.80
C PHE A 224 3.93 -18.21 -6.98
N ASN A 225 4.94 -17.44 -7.37
CA ASN A 225 6.35 -17.74 -7.13
C ASN A 225 6.83 -16.92 -5.93
N ILE A 226 7.45 -17.57 -4.95
CA ILE A 226 8.02 -16.97 -3.75
C ILE A 226 9.52 -17.24 -3.72
N ARG A 227 10.30 -16.16 -3.75
CA ARG A 227 11.76 -16.20 -3.61
C ARG A 227 12.21 -15.36 -2.42
N GLY A 228 13.38 -15.68 -1.89
CA GLY A 228 14.09 -14.87 -0.91
C GLY A 228 15.49 -14.53 -1.41
N VAL A 229 15.96 -13.32 -1.16
CA VAL A 229 17.33 -12.89 -1.45
C VAL A 229 17.97 -12.44 -0.15
N PHE A 230 19.08 -13.09 0.18
CA PHE A 230 19.85 -12.83 1.39
C PHE A 230 21.17 -12.18 1.03
N ARG A 231 21.23 -10.86 1.23
CA ARG A 231 22.46 -10.08 1.31
C ARG A 231 22.74 -9.78 2.79
N PRO A 232 23.85 -10.24 3.37
CA PRO A 232 24.08 -10.09 4.80
C PRO A 232 24.33 -8.63 5.20
N SER A 233 23.69 -8.20 6.28
CA SER A 233 24.02 -6.94 6.95
C SER A 233 25.32 -7.06 7.77
N PRO A 234 26.14 -6.00 7.84
CA PRO A 234 27.27 -5.95 8.77
C PRO A 234 26.86 -6.06 10.25
N GLU A 235 25.72 -5.50 10.62
CA GLU A 235 25.16 -5.57 11.98
C GLU A 235 23.75 -6.17 12.00
N GLN A 236 23.38 -6.71 13.16
CA GLN A 236 22.04 -7.21 13.44
C GLN A 236 21.06 -6.05 13.74
N ALA A 237 19.77 -6.29 13.48
CA ALA A 237 18.65 -5.39 13.73
C ALA A 237 18.63 -4.19 12.78
N THR A 238 18.26 -3.00 13.25
CA THR A 238 17.97 -1.83 12.41
C THR A 238 18.11 -0.56 13.25
N ASP A 239 18.08 0.60 12.61
CA ASP A 239 18.13 1.88 13.32
C ASP A 239 16.88 2.13 14.19
N GLU A 240 17.10 2.62 15.41
CA GLU A 240 16.08 3.09 16.34
C GLU A 240 16.44 4.50 16.86
N PRO A 241 16.25 5.56 16.04
CA PRO A 241 16.74 6.92 16.33
C PRO A 241 16.25 7.54 17.64
N ARG A 242 14.97 7.39 17.99
CA ARG A 242 14.41 7.89 19.27
C ARG A 242 15.05 7.21 20.48
N GLN A 243 15.54 5.98 20.32
CA GLN A 243 16.31 5.23 21.33
C GLN A 243 17.83 5.50 21.26
N ARG A 244 18.29 6.31 20.30
CA ARG A 244 19.72 6.57 20.00
C ARG A 244 20.51 5.30 19.66
N VAL A 245 19.87 4.35 19.00
CA VAL A 245 20.51 3.14 18.50
C VAL A 245 20.63 3.25 16.98
N TYR A 246 21.85 3.07 16.47
CA TYR A 246 22.17 3.12 15.05
C TYR A 246 22.99 1.89 14.67
N LYS A 247 22.62 1.25 13.58
CA LYS A 247 23.10 -0.05 13.09
C LYS A 247 23.42 0.07 11.62
N LYS A 248 24.63 -0.37 11.25
CA LYS A 248 25.03 -0.47 9.86
C LYS A 248 24.43 -1.73 9.23
N THR A 249 23.34 -1.57 8.48
CA THR A 249 22.65 -2.65 7.79
C THR A 249 22.71 -2.48 6.27
N VAL A 250 22.24 -3.48 5.53
CA VAL A 250 22.36 -3.49 4.06
C VAL A 250 21.42 -2.48 3.40
N LEU A 251 20.19 -2.35 3.91
CA LEU A 251 19.16 -1.45 3.37
C LEU A 251 18.95 -0.18 4.22
N ASN A 252 19.68 0.00 5.32
CA ASN A 252 19.51 1.13 6.23
C ASN A 252 18.05 1.36 6.63
N ALA A 253 17.28 0.28 6.88
CA ALA A 253 15.92 0.43 7.38
C ALA A 253 15.96 1.14 8.74
N SER A 254 15.00 2.04 8.96
CA SER A 254 14.98 2.85 10.17
C SER A 254 13.58 2.98 10.72
N PHE A 255 13.42 2.75 12.02
CA PHE A 255 12.25 3.21 12.76
C PHE A 255 12.19 4.74 12.74
N ASN A 256 11.05 5.31 13.12
CA ASN A 256 10.88 6.76 13.23
C ASN A 256 10.83 7.49 11.88
N ALA A 257 10.46 6.77 10.81
CA ALA A 257 10.16 7.39 9.53
C ALA A 257 9.10 8.49 9.71
N PHE A 258 9.40 9.70 9.20
CA PHE A 258 8.58 10.91 9.38
C PHE A 258 8.17 11.21 10.82
N ASP A 259 9.06 10.90 11.77
CA ASP A 259 8.89 11.06 13.22
C ASP A 259 7.81 10.17 13.86
N LEU A 260 7.26 9.18 13.13
CA LEU A 260 6.30 8.22 13.66
C LEU A 260 7.01 7.06 14.36
N ASP A 261 6.75 6.86 15.66
CA ASP A 261 7.59 5.99 16.51
C ASP A 261 7.82 4.57 15.97
N ARG A 262 6.80 3.97 15.36
CA ARG A 262 6.82 2.56 14.92
C ARG A 262 6.83 2.37 13.40
N TYR A 263 6.88 3.48 12.65
CA TYR A 263 6.90 3.43 11.20
C TYR A 263 8.32 3.16 10.73
N ILE A 264 8.48 2.08 9.96
CA ILE A 264 9.77 1.67 9.38
C ILE A 264 9.70 1.93 7.89
N LEU A 265 10.66 2.67 7.36
CA LEU A 265 10.87 2.82 5.92
C LEU A 265 12.35 2.57 5.56
N ILE A 266 12.58 2.34 4.28
CA ILE A 266 13.88 2.13 3.63
C ILE A 266 14.05 3.24 2.60
N GLU A 267 15.05 4.11 2.80
CA GLU A 267 15.37 5.18 1.84
C GLU A 267 16.33 4.72 0.75
N GLU A 268 17.04 3.59 0.93
CA GLU A 268 17.98 2.98 -0.03
C GLU A 268 17.23 2.19 -1.12
N ASP A 269 16.29 2.85 -1.80
CA ASP A 269 15.43 2.25 -2.82
C ASP A 269 16.25 1.68 -4.00
N HIS A 270 17.25 2.42 -4.49
CA HIS A 270 18.06 1.95 -5.63
C HIS A 270 18.76 0.62 -5.30
N ARG A 271 19.32 0.51 -4.09
CA ARG A 271 19.95 -0.73 -3.60
C ARG A 271 18.92 -1.83 -3.36
N MET A 272 17.75 -1.50 -2.83
CA MET A 272 16.68 -2.46 -2.61
C MET A 272 16.25 -3.12 -3.92
N HIS A 273 16.02 -2.33 -4.97
CA HIS A 273 15.67 -2.84 -6.29
C HIS A 273 16.83 -3.54 -7.00
N GLU A 274 18.08 -3.14 -6.75
CA GLU A 274 19.27 -3.89 -7.17
C GLU A 274 19.29 -5.30 -6.58
N ILE A 275 19.10 -5.44 -5.26
CA ILE A 275 19.07 -6.74 -4.60
C ILE A 275 17.92 -7.60 -5.13
N ALA A 276 16.72 -7.00 -5.27
CA ALA A 276 15.55 -7.67 -5.80
C ALA A 276 15.72 -8.11 -7.27
N GLY A 277 16.39 -7.29 -8.09
CA GLY A 277 16.64 -7.49 -9.53
C GLY A 277 17.40 -8.76 -9.90
N GLN A 278 17.93 -9.50 -8.92
CA GLN A 278 18.54 -10.81 -9.11
C GLN A 278 17.54 -11.90 -9.50
N VAL A 279 16.24 -11.69 -9.23
CA VAL A 279 15.17 -12.63 -9.55
C VAL A 279 13.97 -11.89 -10.17
N PRO A 280 13.05 -12.57 -10.87
CA PRO A 280 11.77 -11.98 -11.23
C PRO A 280 10.97 -11.59 -9.97
N TYR A 281 10.34 -10.41 -9.98
CA TYR A 281 9.48 -9.92 -8.91
C TYR A 281 8.47 -8.86 -9.39
N ASP A 282 7.25 -8.94 -8.86
CA ASP A 282 6.19 -7.94 -8.98
C ASP A 282 6.06 -7.08 -7.71
N ALA A 283 6.41 -7.63 -6.54
CA ALA A 283 6.39 -6.92 -5.27
C ALA A 283 7.54 -7.33 -4.35
N ILE A 284 8.05 -6.36 -3.60
CA ILE A 284 9.17 -6.54 -2.65
C ILE A 284 8.64 -6.58 -1.22
N ILE A 285 9.06 -7.59 -0.45
CA ILE A 285 8.78 -7.74 0.97
C ILE A 285 10.09 -7.73 1.74
N VAL A 286 10.31 -6.75 2.62
CA VAL A 286 11.53 -6.69 3.43
C VAL A 286 11.25 -7.20 4.84
N LEU A 287 12.02 -8.21 5.25
CA LEU A 287 11.98 -8.76 6.60
C LEU A 287 13.08 -8.11 7.43
N VAL A 288 12.70 -7.43 8.51
CA VAL A 288 13.66 -6.78 9.42
C VAL A 288 13.85 -7.64 10.67
N ASN A 289 15.09 -8.05 10.93
CA ASN A 289 15.47 -8.87 12.08
C ASN A 289 15.38 -8.11 13.42
N SER A 290 14.17 -7.79 13.87
CA SER A 290 13.91 -7.06 15.11
C SER A 290 12.72 -7.65 15.88
N LYS A 291 12.80 -7.51 17.21
CA LYS A 291 11.74 -7.89 18.17
C LYS A 291 10.75 -6.76 18.44
N ARG A 292 11.05 -5.54 18.00
CA ARG A 292 10.17 -4.37 18.22
C ARG A 292 9.02 -4.41 17.22
N TYR A 293 7.82 -4.05 17.65
CA TYR A 293 6.69 -3.88 16.73
C TYR A 293 6.98 -2.73 15.78
N GLY A 294 6.94 -3.00 14.48
CA GLY A 294 7.03 -1.98 13.45
C GLY A 294 6.86 -2.57 12.06
N GLY A 295 6.48 -1.69 11.14
CA GLY A 295 6.26 -1.99 9.74
C GLY A 295 6.00 -0.70 8.98
N GLY A 296 5.86 -0.83 7.68
CA GLY A 296 5.51 0.24 6.79
C GLY A 296 5.49 -0.23 5.35
N SER A 297 5.08 0.66 4.45
CA SER A 297 5.01 0.35 3.04
C SER A 297 5.02 1.63 2.24
N ILE A 298 5.57 1.53 1.03
CA ILE A 298 5.27 2.47 -0.04
C ILE A 298 4.38 1.73 -1.01
N ALA A 299 3.18 2.25 -1.23
CA ALA A 299 2.17 1.58 -2.04
C ALA A 299 2.67 1.36 -3.48
N LEU A 300 2.37 0.20 -4.07
CA LEU A 300 2.84 -0.22 -5.40
C LEU A 300 4.38 -0.21 -5.53
N ASP A 301 5.06 -0.63 -4.47
CA ASP A 301 6.51 -0.71 -4.42
C ASP A 301 7.03 -1.83 -3.50
N TYR A 302 7.09 -1.55 -2.19
CA TYR A 302 7.54 -2.50 -1.18
C TYR A 302 6.74 -2.39 0.11
N CYS A 303 6.72 -3.48 0.86
CA CYS A 303 6.36 -3.46 2.27
C CYS A 303 7.53 -3.94 3.13
N VAL A 304 7.60 -3.46 4.37
CA VAL A 304 8.60 -3.83 5.36
C VAL A 304 7.93 -4.19 6.67
N SER A 305 8.39 -5.26 7.32
CA SER A 305 7.88 -5.68 8.64
C SER A 305 8.99 -6.26 9.48
N THR A 306 8.95 -6.00 10.79
CA THR A 306 9.77 -6.77 11.72
C THR A 306 9.27 -8.20 11.84
N VAL A 307 10.13 -9.14 12.23
CA VAL A 307 9.80 -10.57 12.23
C VAL A 307 9.58 -11.20 13.60
N ASP A 308 10.11 -10.62 14.69
CA ASP A 308 10.16 -11.27 16.01
C ASP A 308 9.21 -10.62 17.04
N PHE A 309 8.19 -9.90 16.59
CA PHE A 309 7.08 -9.45 17.44
C PHE A 309 5.86 -10.40 17.28
N PRO A 310 5.05 -10.65 18.33
CA PRO A 310 3.95 -11.63 18.24
C PRO A 310 2.94 -11.40 17.11
N THR A 311 2.71 -10.14 16.72
CA THR A 311 1.80 -9.77 15.63
C THR A 311 2.51 -9.41 14.33
N SER A 312 3.80 -9.70 14.21
CA SER A 312 4.58 -9.47 12.98
C SER A 312 3.94 -10.08 11.72
N PRO A 313 3.38 -11.31 11.75
CA PRO A 313 2.71 -11.85 10.57
C PRO A 313 1.51 -11.01 10.12
N GLN A 314 0.70 -10.51 11.06
CA GLN A 314 -0.43 -9.63 10.75
C GLN A 314 0.04 -8.27 10.20
N VAL A 315 1.10 -7.70 10.77
CA VAL A 315 1.72 -6.45 10.26
C VAL A 315 2.20 -6.66 8.83
N PHE A 316 2.96 -7.72 8.57
CA PHE A 316 3.39 -8.07 7.21
C PHE A 316 2.22 -8.11 6.22
N ILE A 317 1.13 -8.81 6.55
CA ILE A 317 -0.03 -8.90 5.64
C ILE A 317 -0.75 -7.57 5.48
N HIS A 318 -0.84 -6.76 6.53
CA HIS A 318 -1.37 -5.40 6.46
C HIS A 318 -0.56 -4.53 5.49
N GLU A 319 0.76 -4.49 5.66
CA GLU A 319 1.65 -3.70 4.81
C GLU A 319 1.66 -4.20 3.35
N LEU A 320 1.56 -5.51 3.15
CA LEU A 320 1.39 -6.08 1.81
C LEU A 320 0.08 -5.64 1.15
N GLY A 321 -0.98 -5.40 1.93
CA GLY A 321 -2.24 -4.84 1.44
C GLY A 321 -2.05 -3.47 0.77
N HIS A 322 -1.21 -2.62 1.35
CA HIS A 322 -0.85 -1.33 0.76
C HIS A 322 0.07 -1.51 -0.46
N SER A 323 1.18 -2.23 -0.30
CA SER A 323 2.22 -2.33 -1.34
C SER A 323 1.77 -3.09 -2.57
N PHE A 324 0.97 -4.15 -2.44
CA PHE A 324 0.52 -4.98 -3.56
C PHE A 324 -0.86 -4.59 -4.09
N ALA A 325 -1.82 -4.28 -3.20
CA ALA A 325 -3.22 -4.12 -3.58
C ALA A 325 -3.76 -2.69 -3.50
N TYR A 326 -2.89 -1.71 -3.21
CA TYR A 326 -3.24 -0.30 -3.10
C TYR A 326 -4.43 -0.05 -2.16
N LEU A 327 -4.52 -0.85 -1.09
CA LEU A 327 -5.56 -0.71 -0.08
C LEU A 327 -5.26 0.51 0.77
N GLY A 328 -6.29 1.29 1.10
CA GLY A 328 -6.20 2.36 2.08
C GLY A 328 -6.37 1.81 3.49
N ASP A 329 -5.83 2.53 4.46
CA ASP A 329 -6.09 2.22 5.85
C ASP A 329 -7.55 2.42 6.22
N GLU A 330 -8.11 1.45 6.94
CA GLU A 330 -9.50 1.48 7.40
C GLU A 330 -9.61 2.00 8.84
N TYR A 331 -8.49 2.22 9.53
CA TYR A 331 -8.50 2.86 10.85
C TYR A 331 -8.69 4.38 10.77
N TYR A 332 -9.23 4.95 11.86
CA TYR A 332 -9.59 6.38 11.92
C TYR A 332 -9.21 7.07 13.24
N GLN A 333 -8.55 6.37 14.18
CA GLN A 333 -8.15 6.91 15.50
C GLN A 333 -6.64 6.79 15.77
N SER A 334 -5.82 6.56 14.74
CA SER A 334 -4.38 6.45 14.89
C SER A 334 -3.71 7.83 14.95
N GLU A 335 -2.52 7.86 15.55
CA GLU A 335 -1.59 8.96 15.31
C GLU A 335 -1.10 8.89 13.86
N VAL A 336 -1.15 10.02 13.15
CA VAL A 336 -0.58 10.20 11.82
C VAL A 336 0.25 11.47 11.79
N SER A 337 1.32 11.47 11.00
CA SER A 337 2.15 12.66 10.75
C SER A 337 1.64 13.48 9.55
N TYR A 338 0.62 12.97 8.85
CA TYR A 338 0.08 13.55 7.62
C TYR A 338 -1.03 14.56 7.92
N ASN A 339 -0.95 15.74 7.30
CA ASN A 339 -2.06 16.70 7.26
C ASN A 339 -2.88 16.50 5.98
N GLU A 340 -4.20 16.29 6.12
CA GLU A 340 -5.16 16.23 5.00
C GLU A 340 -4.84 15.17 3.91
N PHE A 341 -4.45 13.94 4.31
CA PHE A 341 -4.10 12.86 3.38
C PHE A 341 -5.21 12.57 2.33
N TYR A 342 -6.48 12.65 2.75
CA TYR A 342 -7.64 12.59 1.86
C TYR A 342 -8.34 13.95 1.82
N PRO A 343 -8.24 14.70 0.70
CA PRO A 343 -8.92 15.99 0.55
C PRO A 343 -10.45 15.84 0.61
N LYS A 344 -11.12 16.76 1.32
CA LYS A 344 -12.59 16.77 1.38
C LYS A 344 -13.20 16.97 0.00
N GLY A 345 -14.27 16.23 -0.30
CA GLY A 345 -15.01 16.35 -1.55
C GLY A 345 -14.34 15.66 -2.75
N VAL A 346 -13.32 14.84 -2.50
CA VAL A 346 -12.60 14.06 -3.51
C VAL A 346 -12.73 12.58 -3.15
N GLU A 347 -13.10 11.76 -4.12
CA GLU A 347 -13.22 10.32 -3.92
C GLU A 347 -11.80 9.71 -3.88
N PRO A 348 -11.42 8.97 -2.83
CA PRO A 348 -10.12 8.30 -2.77
C PRO A 348 -9.91 7.37 -3.97
N LEU A 349 -8.67 6.96 -4.27
CA LEU A 349 -8.41 6.02 -5.37
C LEU A 349 -8.44 4.56 -4.88
N GLU A 350 -8.10 4.36 -3.62
CA GLU A 350 -8.02 3.08 -2.94
C GLU A 350 -9.39 2.37 -2.98
N PRO A 351 -9.44 1.07 -3.28
CA PRO A 351 -10.69 0.39 -3.58
C PRO A 351 -11.56 0.11 -2.35
N ASN A 352 -10.98 0.16 -1.14
CA ASN A 352 -11.63 -0.21 0.13
C ASN A 352 -12.02 0.97 1.03
N ILE A 353 -11.90 2.21 0.56
CA ILE A 353 -12.40 3.39 1.27
C ILE A 353 -13.14 4.32 0.30
N THR A 354 -14.12 5.07 0.81
CA THR A 354 -14.91 6.00 -0.01
C THR A 354 -15.21 7.28 0.74
N ALA A 355 -15.26 8.41 0.02
CA ALA A 355 -15.79 9.67 0.54
C ALA A 355 -17.32 9.77 0.40
N LEU A 356 -17.95 8.74 -0.18
CA LEU A 356 -19.39 8.60 -0.38
C LEU A 356 -20.01 9.81 -1.11
N LEU A 357 -19.29 10.35 -2.10
CA LEU A 357 -19.76 11.51 -2.87
C LEU A 357 -21.01 11.20 -3.69
N ASP A 358 -21.19 9.93 -4.08
CA ASP A 358 -22.41 9.40 -4.71
C ASP A 358 -22.92 8.16 -3.95
N PRO A 359 -23.83 8.35 -2.97
CA PRO A 359 -24.40 7.25 -2.19
C PRO A 359 -25.13 6.19 -3.04
N ALA A 360 -25.60 6.55 -4.23
CA ALA A 360 -26.27 5.61 -5.13
C ALA A 360 -25.27 4.68 -5.85
N ASN A 361 -24.00 5.06 -5.93
CA ASN A 361 -22.94 4.35 -6.67
C ASN A 361 -21.65 4.19 -5.85
N VAL A 362 -21.76 3.70 -4.62
CA VAL A 362 -20.59 3.38 -3.80
C VAL A 362 -19.68 2.35 -4.50
N LYS A 363 -18.36 2.43 -4.29
CA LYS A 363 -17.34 1.62 -4.97
C LYS A 363 -17.56 0.10 -4.97
N TRP A 364 -18.19 -0.42 -3.92
CA TRP A 364 -18.50 -1.85 -3.75
C TRP A 364 -20.01 -2.12 -3.69
N LYS A 365 -20.80 -1.32 -4.42
CA LYS A 365 -22.26 -1.43 -4.49
C LYS A 365 -22.74 -2.85 -4.75
N ASP A 366 -22.07 -3.57 -5.64
CA ASP A 366 -22.37 -4.95 -6.00
C ASP A 366 -22.16 -5.97 -4.86
N LEU A 367 -21.39 -5.60 -3.84
CA LEU A 367 -21.12 -6.44 -2.67
C LEU A 367 -21.97 -6.09 -1.45
N LEU A 368 -22.74 -4.98 -1.47
CA LEU A 368 -23.53 -4.54 -0.32
C LEU A 368 -24.52 -5.62 0.12
N ALA A 369 -24.59 -5.83 1.44
CA ALA A 369 -25.56 -6.75 2.01
C ALA A 369 -27.00 -6.27 1.69
N PRO A 370 -27.92 -7.17 1.31
CA PRO A 370 -29.30 -6.78 0.98
C PRO A 370 -29.97 -5.99 2.12
N GLY A 371 -30.53 -4.82 1.78
CA GLY A 371 -31.26 -3.97 2.72
C GLY A 371 -30.38 -3.17 3.70
N ILE A 372 -29.05 -3.19 3.54
CA ILE A 372 -28.15 -2.41 4.40
C ILE A 372 -28.29 -0.90 4.15
N GLY A 373 -28.27 -0.11 5.21
CA GLY A 373 -28.31 1.36 5.12
C GLY A 373 -27.01 1.91 4.53
N VAL A 374 -27.12 3.01 3.77
CA VAL A 374 -25.99 3.78 3.22
C VAL A 374 -26.15 5.25 3.65
N PRO A 375 -25.33 5.76 4.60
CA PRO A 375 -24.31 5.05 5.37
C PRO A 375 -24.91 4.03 6.35
N THR A 376 -24.10 3.05 6.77
CA THR A 376 -24.51 1.98 7.69
C THR A 376 -24.30 2.40 9.14
N GLU A 377 -25.40 2.52 9.89
CA GLU A 377 -25.38 2.79 11.34
C GLU A 377 -24.90 1.56 12.12
N TYR A 378 -23.85 1.71 12.93
CA TYR A 378 -23.22 0.60 13.65
C TYR A 378 -22.86 0.90 15.11
N GLY A 379 -23.46 1.96 15.69
CA GLY A 379 -23.25 2.36 17.07
C GLY A 379 -21.96 3.16 17.30
N LYS A 380 -21.35 3.69 16.24
CA LYS A 380 -20.08 4.43 16.29
C LYS A 380 -20.11 5.56 17.32
N GLU A 381 -21.07 6.46 17.24
CA GLU A 381 -21.13 7.64 18.12
C GLU A 381 -21.25 7.24 19.60
N ALA A 382 -22.04 6.21 19.90
CA ALA A 382 -22.19 5.69 21.26
C ALA A 382 -20.88 5.04 21.77
N ILE A 383 -20.17 4.29 20.92
CA ILE A 383 -18.88 3.69 21.26
C ILE A 383 -17.83 4.79 21.48
N GLU A 384 -17.76 5.81 20.61
CA GLU A 384 -16.82 6.92 20.74
C GLU A 384 -17.05 7.74 22.01
N ALA A 385 -18.31 7.99 22.38
CA ALA A 385 -18.64 8.66 23.64
C ALA A 385 -18.13 7.87 24.86
N LEU A 386 -18.34 6.55 24.88
CA LEU A 386 -17.86 5.67 25.95
C LEU A 386 -16.33 5.56 25.96
N GLN A 387 -15.67 5.56 24.80
CA GLN A 387 -14.21 5.58 24.69
C GLN A 387 -13.63 6.91 25.21
N ALA A 388 -14.28 8.04 24.94
CA ALA A 388 -13.89 9.33 25.47
C ALA A 388 -14.04 9.38 27.01
N GLU A 389 -15.11 8.81 27.58
CA GLU A 389 -15.24 8.61 29.03
C GLU A 389 -14.10 7.75 29.59
N ARG A 390 -13.75 6.65 28.90
CA ARG A 390 -12.65 5.76 29.28
C ARG A 390 -11.30 6.48 29.29
N GLN A 391 -11.02 7.30 28.28
CA GLN A 391 -9.80 8.11 28.22
C GLN A 391 -9.72 9.12 29.38
N LYS A 392 -10.81 9.84 29.67
CA LYS A 392 -10.88 10.74 30.83
C LYS A 392 -10.64 10.00 32.15
N ALA A 393 -11.20 8.80 32.30
CA ALA A 393 -10.98 7.96 33.49
C ALA A 393 -9.51 7.53 33.62
N ARG A 394 -8.83 7.18 32.53
CA ARG A 394 -7.40 6.84 32.52
C ARG A 394 -6.52 8.03 32.89
N GLN A 395 -6.82 9.22 32.36
CA GLN A 395 -6.12 10.45 32.72
C GLN A 395 -6.30 10.79 34.20
N ALA A 396 -7.53 10.67 34.71
CA ALA A 396 -7.82 10.85 36.13
C ALA A 396 -7.09 9.80 37.00
N GLN A 397 -7.02 8.54 36.57
CA GLN A 397 -6.23 7.52 37.25
C GLN A 397 -4.76 7.88 37.34
N ALA A 398 -4.15 8.27 36.21
CA ALA A 398 -2.74 8.66 36.16
C ALA A 398 -2.45 9.80 37.14
N LYS A 399 -3.32 10.82 37.15
CA LYS A 399 -3.23 11.96 38.08
C LYS A 399 -3.41 11.52 39.54
N ASP A 400 -4.43 10.73 39.87
CA ASP A 400 -4.67 10.26 41.24
C ASP A 400 -3.49 9.42 41.75
N ILE A 401 -2.87 8.59 40.90
CA ILE A 401 -1.67 7.82 41.24
C ILE A 401 -0.47 8.74 41.44
N GLU A 402 -0.29 9.75 40.60
CA GLU A 402 0.80 10.73 40.75
C GLU A 402 0.66 11.53 42.04
N ASP A 403 -0.54 12.04 42.34
CA ASP A 403 -0.85 12.77 43.57
C ASP A 403 -0.68 11.88 44.81
N ALA A 404 -1.08 10.60 44.72
CA ALA A 404 -0.83 9.61 45.76
C ALA A 404 0.67 9.36 45.99
N LYS A 405 1.48 9.28 44.93
CA LYS A 405 2.93 9.15 45.03
C LYS A 405 3.56 10.40 45.67
N LYS A 406 3.14 11.60 45.27
CA LYS A 406 3.62 12.88 45.84
C LYS A 406 3.37 13.00 47.34
N ARG A 407 2.26 12.44 47.84
CA ARG A 407 1.93 12.43 49.28
C ARG A 407 2.52 11.24 50.06
N ASN A 408 3.44 10.47 49.46
CA ASN A 408 3.99 9.24 50.05
C ASN A 408 2.90 8.24 50.51
N ALA A 409 1.84 8.07 49.70
CA ALA A 409 0.77 7.14 49.98
C ALA A 409 1.28 5.70 50.15
N SER A 410 0.66 4.93 51.03
CA SER A 410 1.02 3.52 51.20
C SER A 410 0.69 2.70 49.94
N PRO A 411 1.38 1.57 49.68
CA PRO A 411 1.04 0.68 48.56
C PRO A 411 -0.43 0.25 48.54
N LYS A 412 -1.05 0.07 49.72
CA LYS A 412 -2.49 -0.26 49.85
C LYS A 412 -3.40 0.86 49.36
N GLU A 413 -3.00 2.12 49.51
CA GLU A 413 -3.79 3.25 49.02
C GLU A 413 -3.69 3.38 47.50
N ILE A 414 -2.50 3.19 46.92
CA ILE A 414 -2.31 3.16 45.46
C ILE A 414 -3.13 2.01 44.86
N GLN A 415 -3.09 0.83 45.47
CA GLN A 415 -3.89 -0.33 45.04
C GLN A 415 -5.40 -0.02 45.06
N ARG A 416 -5.91 0.69 46.07
CA ARG A 416 -7.34 1.10 46.12
C ARG A 416 -7.70 2.05 44.97
N ILE A 417 -6.80 2.94 44.57
CA ILE A 417 -6.99 3.83 43.41
C ILE A 417 -7.06 2.98 42.14
N GLU A 418 -6.12 2.06 41.94
CA GLU A 418 -6.10 1.16 40.80
C GLU A 418 -7.38 0.29 40.73
N GLU A 419 -7.81 -0.28 41.85
CA GLU A 419 -9.04 -1.08 41.92
C GLU A 419 -10.31 -0.25 41.61
N LYS A 420 -10.38 1.00 42.09
CA LYS A 420 -11.46 1.94 41.75
C LYS A 420 -11.55 2.13 40.24
N TYR A 421 -10.44 2.49 39.59
CA TYR A 421 -10.43 2.73 38.14
C TYR A 421 -10.59 1.44 37.31
N LYS A 422 -10.12 0.29 37.82
CA LYS A 422 -10.39 -1.01 37.22
C LYS A 422 -11.89 -1.32 37.17
N LYS A 423 -12.66 -0.99 38.22
CA LYS A 423 -14.12 -1.13 38.22
C LYS A 423 -14.80 -0.18 37.23
N VAL A 424 -14.33 1.07 37.13
CA VAL A 424 -14.83 2.03 36.13
C VAL A 424 -14.58 1.51 34.72
N ASP A 425 -13.37 1.05 34.44
CA ASP A 425 -12.99 0.48 33.13
C ASP A 425 -13.84 -0.74 32.77
N ALA A 426 -14.05 -1.65 33.72
CA ALA A 426 -14.92 -2.81 33.52
C ALA A 426 -16.38 -2.42 33.22
N GLY A 427 -16.91 -1.41 33.92
CA GLY A 427 -18.26 -0.90 33.68
C GLY A 427 -18.41 -0.25 32.30
N LEU A 428 -17.42 0.55 31.88
CA LEU A 428 -17.37 1.15 30.54
C LEU A 428 -17.24 0.07 29.45
N ASN A 429 -16.40 -0.94 29.69
CA ASN A 429 -16.24 -2.05 28.76
C ASN A 429 -17.55 -2.83 28.58
N ALA A 430 -18.28 -3.11 29.66
CA ALA A 430 -19.59 -3.76 29.57
C ALA A 430 -20.61 -2.95 28.76
N LYS A 431 -20.61 -1.61 28.88
CA LYS A 431 -21.45 -0.74 28.05
C LYS A 431 -21.05 -0.77 26.57
N ILE A 432 -19.75 -0.73 26.27
CA ILE A 432 -19.25 -0.84 24.89
C ILE A 432 -19.66 -2.18 24.27
N GLU A 433 -19.50 -3.27 25.01
CA GLU A 433 -19.94 -4.62 24.57
C GLU A 433 -21.45 -4.70 24.37
N ALA A 434 -22.25 -4.03 25.20
CA ALA A 434 -23.69 -3.96 25.00
C ALA A 434 -24.07 -3.23 23.69
N VAL A 435 -23.36 -2.15 23.35
CA VAL A 435 -23.53 -1.47 22.04
C VAL A 435 -23.10 -2.40 20.91
N ARG A 436 -21.93 -3.03 20.99
CA ARG A 436 -21.45 -3.98 19.97
C ARG A 436 -22.43 -5.14 19.75
N LYS A 437 -22.99 -5.69 20.83
CA LYS A 437 -24.00 -6.76 20.77
C LYS A 437 -25.26 -6.35 20.03
N LYS A 438 -25.68 -5.08 20.13
CA LYS A 438 -26.83 -4.54 19.40
C LYS A 438 -26.63 -4.58 17.88
N TYR A 439 -25.39 -4.45 17.41
CA TYR A 439 -25.02 -4.44 15.99
C TYR A 439 -24.25 -5.71 15.57
N ALA A 440 -24.36 -6.80 16.33
CA ALA A 440 -23.60 -8.02 16.09
C ALA A 440 -23.92 -8.67 14.72
N ASP A 441 -25.12 -8.44 14.18
CA ASP A 441 -25.52 -8.95 12.87
C ASP A 441 -24.81 -8.25 11.70
N LEU A 442 -24.16 -7.11 11.94
CA LEU A 442 -23.41 -6.35 10.94
C LEU A 442 -21.95 -6.79 10.80
N VAL A 443 -21.43 -7.57 11.75
CA VAL A 443 -19.98 -7.88 11.87
C VAL A 443 -19.39 -8.46 10.58
N ASP A 444 -20.14 -9.34 9.90
CA ASP A 444 -19.71 -10.02 8.67
C ASP A 444 -20.43 -9.51 7.41
N LYS A 445 -21.18 -8.40 7.52
CA LYS A 445 -21.90 -7.79 6.39
C LYS A 445 -21.04 -6.71 5.72
N VAL A 446 -21.09 -6.67 4.41
CA VAL A 446 -20.53 -5.56 3.61
C VAL A 446 -21.54 -4.41 3.64
N GLY A 447 -21.10 -3.26 4.14
CA GLY A 447 -21.86 -2.02 4.29
C GLY A 447 -21.02 -0.80 3.95
N VAL A 448 -21.40 0.35 4.51
CA VAL A 448 -20.72 1.64 4.33
C VAL A 448 -20.55 2.28 5.72
N PHE A 449 -19.53 1.82 6.44
CA PHE A 449 -19.32 2.17 7.86
C PHE A 449 -18.42 3.40 7.98
N GLU A 450 -18.92 4.47 8.61
CA GLU A 450 -18.14 5.72 8.75
C GLU A 450 -16.87 5.52 9.60
N GLY A 451 -15.80 6.22 9.26
CA GLY A 451 -14.48 6.13 9.88
C GLY A 451 -13.54 5.28 9.02
N ALA A 452 -12.64 5.92 8.31
CA ALA A 452 -11.59 5.26 7.52
C ALA A 452 -10.51 6.28 7.16
N GLY A 453 -9.36 5.82 6.65
CA GLY A 453 -8.32 6.70 6.11
C GLY A 453 -7.89 7.79 7.07
N TYR A 454 -7.74 7.45 8.35
CA TYR A 454 -7.36 8.38 9.43
C TYR A 454 -8.40 9.49 9.71
N ALA A 455 -9.58 9.45 9.08
CA ALA A 455 -10.66 10.40 9.27
C ALA A 455 -11.85 9.75 9.99
N SER A 456 -12.22 10.29 11.16
CA SER A 456 -13.36 9.78 11.94
C SER A 456 -14.73 10.08 11.31
N LYS A 457 -14.81 11.01 10.37
CA LYS A 457 -16.03 11.42 9.67
C LYS A 457 -15.77 11.68 8.19
N GLY A 458 -16.78 11.44 7.36
CA GLY A 458 -16.74 11.74 5.92
C GLY A 458 -15.96 10.76 5.05
N LEU A 459 -15.28 9.77 5.65
CA LEU A 459 -14.75 8.60 4.95
C LEU A 459 -15.40 7.33 5.50
N TYR A 460 -15.57 6.33 4.65
CA TYR A 460 -16.27 5.09 4.98
C TYR A 460 -15.48 3.87 4.51
N ARG A 461 -15.58 2.79 5.29
CA ARG A 461 -15.00 1.47 5.02
C ARG A 461 -16.09 0.41 4.80
N PRO A 462 -15.76 -0.72 4.15
CA PRO A 462 -16.75 -1.71 3.72
C PRO A 462 -17.23 -2.66 4.81
N MET A 463 -16.44 -2.93 5.86
CA MET A 463 -16.78 -3.86 6.93
C MET A 463 -16.29 -3.36 8.29
N ILE A 464 -16.85 -3.92 9.37
CA ILE A 464 -16.46 -3.55 10.74
C ILE A 464 -15.02 -4.00 11.04
N TYR A 465 -14.63 -5.19 10.58
CA TYR A 465 -13.30 -5.78 10.75
C TYR A 465 -12.62 -6.06 9.41
N CYS A 466 -11.34 -5.78 9.36
CA CYS A 466 -10.44 -5.99 8.22
C CYS A 466 -9.01 -6.00 8.73
N LEU A 467 -8.10 -6.71 8.07
CA LEU A 467 -6.65 -6.58 8.32
C LEU A 467 -6.15 -5.14 8.07
N MET A 468 -6.86 -4.31 7.29
CA MET A 468 -6.55 -2.87 7.11
C MET A 468 -7.01 -1.96 8.26
N ILE A 469 -7.58 -2.51 9.35
CA ILE A 469 -7.95 -1.75 10.57
C ILE A 469 -7.49 -2.50 11.82
N SER A 470 -8.17 -3.59 12.10
CA SER A 470 -8.00 -4.50 13.23
C SER A 470 -8.99 -5.63 13.00
N ASN A 471 -8.51 -6.87 12.94
CA ASN A 471 -9.38 -8.02 12.77
C ASN A 471 -9.04 -9.10 13.80
N PRO A 472 -9.99 -9.52 14.66
CA PRO A 472 -9.79 -10.68 15.53
C PRO A 472 -9.72 -12.03 14.76
N LYS A 473 -10.04 -12.04 13.46
CA LYS A 473 -10.10 -13.23 12.60
C LYS A 473 -8.91 -13.37 11.65
N ASP A 474 -7.97 -12.43 11.62
CA ASP A 474 -6.84 -12.42 10.67
C ASP A 474 -7.27 -12.50 9.19
N GLU A 475 -8.35 -11.81 8.81
CA GLU A 475 -8.90 -11.81 7.44
C GLU A 475 -9.00 -10.40 6.83
N PHE A 476 -8.81 -10.29 5.52
CA PHE A 476 -9.25 -9.10 4.79
C PHE A 476 -10.79 -9.05 4.71
N CYS A 477 -11.36 -7.85 4.72
CA CYS A 477 -12.78 -7.68 4.40
C CYS A 477 -13.06 -8.11 2.95
N ARG A 478 -14.32 -8.38 2.59
CA ARG A 478 -14.68 -8.88 1.25
C ARG A 478 -14.27 -7.96 0.10
N VAL A 479 -14.25 -6.65 0.33
CA VAL A 479 -13.83 -5.67 -0.68
C VAL A 479 -12.31 -5.71 -0.86
N CYS A 480 -11.54 -5.79 0.23
CA CYS A 480 -10.09 -5.99 0.17
C CYS A 480 -9.73 -7.33 -0.47
N GLN A 481 -10.43 -8.43 -0.14
CA GLN A 481 -10.23 -9.73 -0.80
C GLN A 481 -10.44 -9.63 -2.31
N ARG A 482 -11.50 -8.94 -2.77
CA ARG A 482 -11.76 -8.70 -4.19
C ARG A 482 -10.65 -7.86 -4.84
N ALA A 483 -10.18 -6.81 -4.17
CA ALA A 483 -9.10 -5.96 -4.68
C ALA A 483 -7.78 -6.73 -4.82
N ILE A 484 -7.40 -7.52 -3.82
CA ILE A 484 -6.23 -8.39 -3.87
C ILE A 484 -6.37 -9.43 -4.99
N ALA A 485 -7.52 -10.11 -5.10
CA ALA A 485 -7.77 -11.11 -6.13
C ALA A 485 -7.60 -10.52 -7.55
N ARG A 486 -8.07 -9.29 -7.78
CA ARG A 486 -7.88 -8.56 -9.05
C ARG A 486 -6.40 -8.29 -9.35
N MET A 487 -5.58 -8.00 -8.34
CA MET A 487 -4.13 -7.83 -8.54
C MET A 487 -3.45 -9.16 -8.82
N ILE A 488 -3.86 -10.24 -8.15
CA ILE A 488 -3.38 -11.59 -8.46
C ILE A 488 -3.69 -11.95 -9.91
N GLU A 489 -4.92 -11.74 -10.35
CA GLU A 489 -5.34 -11.96 -11.74
C GLU A 489 -4.55 -11.11 -12.73
N PHE A 490 -4.29 -9.85 -12.39
CA PHE A 490 -3.50 -8.94 -13.23
C PHE A 490 -2.07 -9.44 -13.43
N TYR A 491 -1.37 -9.79 -12.35
CA TYR A 491 0.05 -10.19 -12.39
C TYR A 491 0.28 -11.63 -12.85
N SER A 492 -0.68 -12.53 -12.66
CA SER A 492 -0.53 -13.92 -13.15
C SER A 492 -1.21 -14.17 -14.50
N GLY A 493 -1.77 -13.13 -15.11
CA GLY A 493 -2.50 -13.21 -16.37
C GLY A 493 -3.82 -13.99 -16.28
N THR A 494 -4.60 -13.94 -17.35
CA THR A 494 -5.70 -14.87 -17.60
C THR A 494 -5.24 -15.82 -18.70
N ASP A 495 -5.34 -17.12 -18.47
CA ASP A 495 -5.15 -18.12 -19.54
C ASP A 495 -6.13 -17.89 -20.72
#